data_AF-A0A6H9HI42-F1
#
_entry.id   AF-A0A6H9HI42-F1
#
_cell.length_a   1.000
_cell.length_b   1.000
_cell.length_c   1.000
_cell.angle_alpha   90.00
_cell.angle_beta   90.00
_cell.angle_gamma   90.00
#
_symmetry.space_group_name_H-M   'P 1'
#
loop_
_entity.id
_entity.type
_entity.pdbx_description
1 polymer ?
#
loop_
_entity_poly.entity_id
_entity_poly.type
_entity_poly.pdbx_seq_one_letter_code
_entity_poly.pdbx_strand_id
1 'polypeptide(L)'
;MVDRVSASITIGGTINLFLWQTLSAAIAAEALSTDWDGEPFNDSDIPEGQPLRLYAHEVPNGTFKELEPICQAHGVPFVRSSYGFTGQWGPEKVVFTGTGDPIIYPCSEDGTAYVDRAKIETLGSLAAVNAYLDEAEFPVPPIVVTDEIGEGAFIPPVALAKAVHVPPPLEIARILVLGTVHMSPATATDWMPHCPWTCFDKDDYGWFMHVGDDVGITEAEGVPLEIRSAIHIAKRENCAWIMWDCDGPQIDELPEFDWDQHPRAST
;
A
#
# COMPACT_ATOMS: atom_id res chain seq x y z
N MET A 1 -7.70 -7.66 -3.68
CA MET A 1 -6.38 -8.16 -3.24
C MET A 1 -5.68 -6.96 -2.63
N VAL A 2 -5.03 -7.11 -1.48
CA VAL A 2 -4.29 -6.01 -0.84
C VAL A 2 -2.84 -6.14 -1.25
N ASP A 3 -2.23 -5.06 -1.68
CA ASP A 3 -0.82 -5.06 -2.06
C ASP A 3 0.05 -5.30 -0.82
N ARG A 4 1.12 -6.05 -1.04
CA ARG A 4 1.93 -6.63 0.02
C ARG A 4 3.39 -6.33 -0.25
N VAL A 5 4.11 -5.95 0.79
CA VAL A 5 5.51 -5.58 0.73
C VAL A 5 6.24 -6.13 1.94
N SER A 6 7.57 -6.15 1.87
CA SER A 6 8.38 -6.43 3.05
C SER A 6 8.37 -5.22 3.98
N ALA A 7 8.26 -5.47 5.29
CA ALA A 7 8.34 -4.42 6.29
C ALA A 7 9.10 -4.90 7.53
N SER A 8 9.70 -3.94 8.22
CA SER A 8 10.32 -4.15 9.52
C SER A 8 9.81 -3.11 10.51
N ILE A 9 9.74 -3.48 11.78
CA ILE A 9 9.36 -2.57 12.86
C ILE A 9 10.30 -2.76 14.04
N THR A 10 10.76 -1.64 14.59
CA THR A 10 11.58 -1.60 15.79
C THR A 10 10.72 -0.99 16.90
N ILE A 11 10.44 -1.76 17.95
CA ILE A 11 9.65 -1.33 19.10
C ILE A 11 10.54 -1.27 20.34
N GLY A 12 10.17 -0.45 21.31
CA GLY A 12 10.96 -0.34 22.54
C GLY A 12 10.31 0.47 23.63
N GLY A 13 11.07 0.70 24.70
CA GLY A 13 10.61 1.37 25.91
C GLY A 13 10.28 0.40 27.04
N THR A 14 9.91 0.97 28.19
CA THR A 14 9.54 0.21 29.38
C THR A 14 8.06 -0.15 29.33
N ILE A 15 7.77 -1.44 29.34
CA ILE A 15 6.41 -1.98 29.26
C ILE A 15 6.17 -2.98 30.38
N ASN A 16 4.96 -3.03 30.91
CA ASN A 16 4.60 -4.04 31.91
C ASN A 16 4.30 -5.39 31.26
N LEU A 17 4.33 -6.45 32.06
CA LEU A 17 4.11 -7.83 31.59
C LEU A 17 2.75 -8.05 30.88
N PHE A 18 1.69 -7.36 31.29
CA PHE A 18 0.37 -7.52 30.66
C PHE A 18 0.32 -6.90 29.26
N LEU A 19 0.91 -5.72 29.09
CA LEU A 19 1.09 -5.11 27.78
C LEU A 19 2.00 -5.97 26.90
N TRP A 20 3.07 -6.52 27.47
CA TRP A 20 3.94 -7.46 26.75
C TRP A 20 3.18 -8.68 26.22
N GLN A 21 2.32 -9.31 27.02
CA GLN A 21 1.47 -10.41 26.55
C GLN A 21 0.58 -10.02 25.38
N THR A 22 0.07 -8.79 25.38
CA THR A 22 -0.76 -8.25 24.30
C THR A 22 0.06 -8.02 23.03
N LEU A 23 1.26 -7.45 23.15
CA LEU A 23 2.21 -7.27 22.04
C LEU A 23 2.69 -8.61 21.47
N SER A 24 3.09 -9.56 22.32
CA SER A 24 3.56 -10.90 21.92
C SER A 24 2.48 -11.66 21.14
N ALA A 25 1.20 -11.53 21.54
CA ALA A 25 0.09 -12.10 20.78
C ALA A 25 -0.07 -11.46 19.38
N ALA A 26 0.11 -10.15 19.24
CA ALA A 26 0.06 -9.46 17.95
C ALA A 26 1.25 -9.83 17.05
N ILE A 27 2.47 -9.88 17.62
CA ILE A 27 3.69 -10.33 16.94
C ILE A 27 3.49 -11.74 16.35
N ALA A 28 2.91 -12.66 17.13
CA ALA A 28 2.61 -14.01 16.67
C ALA A 28 1.50 -14.04 15.60
N ALA A 29 0.45 -13.23 15.74
CA ALA A 29 -0.64 -13.13 14.77
C ALA A 29 -0.17 -12.62 13.40
N GLU A 30 0.85 -11.76 13.39
CA GLU A 30 1.46 -11.19 12.18
C GLU A 30 2.68 -11.99 11.69
N ALA A 31 3.00 -13.11 12.35
CA ALA A 31 4.10 -14.01 12.01
C ALA A 31 5.47 -13.32 11.87
N LEU A 32 5.77 -12.39 12.78
CA LEU A 32 7.02 -11.62 12.73
C LEU A 32 8.22 -12.44 13.23
N SER A 33 9.41 -12.14 12.72
CA SER A 33 10.69 -12.75 13.11
C SER A 33 11.75 -11.69 13.48
N THR A 34 12.85 -12.09 14.12
CA THR A 34 14.00 -11.22 14.42
C THR A 34 15.00 -11.09 13.27
N ASP A 35 14.80 -11.80 12.17
CA ASP A 35 15.56 -11.67 10.93
C ASP A 35 14.65 -11.87 9.71
N TRP A 36 15.10 -11.43 8.54
CA TRP A 36 14.45 -11.79 7.29
C TRP A 36 14.54 -13.31 7.08
N ASP A 37 13.44 -13.93 6.71
CA ASP A 37 13.32 -15.40 6.56
C ASP A 37 13.66 -16.21 7.83
N GLY A 38 13.65 -15.59 9.01
CA GLY A 38 13.89 -16.24 10.28
C GLY A 38 12.69 -17.02 10.82
N GLU A 39 12.92 -17.79 11.89
CA GLU A 39 11.85 -18.48 12.61
C GLU A 39 10.90 -17.46 13.29
N PRO A 40 9.62 -17.81 13.51
CA PRO A 40 8.69 -16.95 14.24
C PRO A 40 9.27 -16.53 15.59
N PHE A 41 9.12 -15.23 15.91
CA PHE A 41 9.58 -14.65 17.15
C PHE A 41 9.07 -15.43 18.37
N ASN A 42 9.94 -15.57 19.36
CA ASN A 42 9.60 -16.09 20.67
C ASN A 42 10.14 -15.18 21.79
N ASP A 43 9.54 -15.23 22.97
CA ASP A 43 9.92 -14.37 24.10
C ASP A 43 11.39 -14.54 24.56
N SER A 44 12.08 -15.63 24.20
CA SER A 44 13.52 -15.77 24.48
C SER A 44 14.42 -15.02 23.49
N ASP A 45 13.86 -14.51 22.39
CA ASP A 45 14.55 -13.68 21.41
C ASP A 45 14.58 -12.19 21.81
N ILE A 46 13.98 -11.81 22.94
CA ILE A 46 14.01 -10.43 23.43
C ILE A 46 15.47 -10.02 23.66
N PRO A 47 15.97 -8.98 22.97
CA PRO A 47 17.37 -8.61 23.08
C PRO A 47 17.63 -7.84 24.38
N GLU A 48 18.75 -8.13 25.04
CA GLU A 48 19.15 -7.44 26.27
C GLU A 48 19.68 -6.03 25.96
N GLY A 49 19.05 -5.01 26.53
CA GLY A 49 19.52 -3.62 26.44
C GLY A 49 19.41 -2.99 25.04
N GLN A 50 18.68 -3.62 24.11
CA GLN A 50 18.45 -3.12 22.76
C GLN A 50 16.94 -3.02 22.47
N PRO A 51 16.51 -2.19 21.50
CA PRO A 51 15.14 -2.24 21.03
C PRO A 51 14.86 -3.59 20.33
N LEU A 52 13.60 -4.02 20.32
CA LEU A 52 13.18 -5.23 19.63
C LEU A 52 12.90 -4.91 18.17
N ARG A 53 13.69 -5.49 17.26
CA ARG A 53 13.49 -5.37 15.82
C ARG A 53 12.86 -6.63 15.24
N LEU A 54 11.81 -6.42 14.46
CA LEU A 54 10.97 -7.46 13.89
C LEU A 54 10.79 -7.26 12.40
N TYR A 55 10.62 -8.35 11.67
CA TYR A 55 10.59 -8.40 10.21
C TYR A 55 9.47 -9.32 9.74
N ALA A 56 8.86 -8.98 8.60
CA ALA A 56 7.97 -9.87 7.88
C ALA A 56 7.92 -9.55 6.39
N HIS A 57 7.75 -10.61 5.59
CA HIS A 57 7.39 -10.51 4.19
C HIS A 57 5.87 -10.48 4.04
N GLU A 58 5.41 -10.08 2.86
CA GLU A 58 4.00 -10.12 2.50
C GLU A 58 3.08 -9.28 3.41
N VAL A 59 3.57 -8.18 3.96
CA VAL A 59 2.82 -7.33 4.90
C VAL A 59 1.80 -6.48 4.13
N PRO A 60 0.49 -6.64 4.39
CA PRO A 60 -0.57 -5.87 3.72
C PRO A 60 -0.41 -4.36 3.92
N ASN A 61 -0.37 -3.59 2.83
CA ASN A 61 -0.13 -2.13 2.84
C ASN A 61 1.17 -1.73 3.58
N GLY A 62 2.13 -2.65 3.73
CA GLY A 62 3.37 -2.39 4.47
C GLY A 62 3.17 -2.03 5.95
N THR A 63 2.00 -2.31 6.52
CA THR A 63 1.57 -1.87 7.86
C THR A 63 1.20 -3.07 8.74
N PHE A 64 1.65 -3.05 9.99
CA PHE A 64 1.33 -4.04 11.01
C PHE A 64 0.03 -3.65 11.73
N LYS A 65 -1.09 -4.24 11.27
CA LYS A 65 -2.45 -3.86 11.68
C LYS A 65 -2.82 -4.27 13.10
N GLU A 66 -2.15 -5.27 13.66
CA GLU A 66 -2.36 -5.70 15.04
C GLU A 66 -1.35 -5.02 15.97
N LEU A 67 -0.06 -5.00 15.60
CA LEU A 67 1.01 -4.49 16.47
C LEU A 67 1.03 -2.96 16.61
N GLU A 68 0.92 -2.20 15.51
CA GLU A 68 1.02 -0.73 15.55
C GLU A 68 -0.08 -0.08 16.39
N PRO A 69 -1.37 -0.47 16.30
CA PRO A 69 -2.42 0.13 17.12
C PRO A 69 -2.23 -0.10 18.62
N ILE A 70 -1.70 -1.26 19.02
CA ILE A 70 -1.37 -1.54 20.43
C ILE A 70 -0.25 -0.58 20.88
N CYS A 71 0.77 -0.40 20.05
CA CYS A 71 1.85 0.52 20.36
C CYS A 71 1.35 1.96 20.53
N GLN A 72 0.52 2.43 19.59
CA GLN A 72 -0.07 3.77 19.65
C GLN A 72 -0.99 3.97 20.86
N ALA A 73 -1.85 3.01 21.16
CA ALA A 73 -2.80 3.09 22.27
C ALA A 73 -2.11 3.12 23.64
N HIS A 74 -0.94 2.49 23.77
CA HIS A 74 -0.20 2.36 25.03
C HIS A 74 1.06 3.21 25.10
N GLY A 75 1.32 4.05 24.09
CA GLY A 75 2.48 4.93 24.05
C GLY A 75 3.82 4.19 23.94
N VAL A 76 3.82 3.01 23.34
CA VAL A 76 5.05 2.24 23.06
C VAL A 76 5.69 2.84 21.80
N PRO A 77 6.87 3.48 21.89
CA PRO A 77 7.51 4.06 20.73
C PRO A 77 7.93 2.99 19.72
N PHE A 78 7.81 3.31 18.43
CA PHE A 78 8.28 2.45 17.36
C PHE A 78 8.78 3.22 16.14
N VAL A 79 9.61 2.55 15.34
CA VAL A 79 9.98 2.95 13.98
C VAL A 79 9.70 1.78 13.05
N ARG A 80 8.83 1.99 12.05
CA ARG A 80 8.56 1.04 10.97
C ARG A 80 9.25 1.50 9.70
N SER A 81 9.81 0.57 8.93
CA SER A 81 10.18 0.79 7.53
C SER A 81 9.47 -0.23 6.66
N SER A 82 8.86 0.20 5.56
CA SER A 82 8.29 -0.68 4.55
C SER A 82 8.81 -0.37 3.17
N TYR A 83 8.90 -1.41 2.35
CA TYR A 83 9.24 -1.25 0.94
C TYR A 83 8.10 -0.56 0.18
N GLY A 84 8.46 0.02 -0.96
CA GLY A 84 7.48 0.57 -1.88
C GLY A 84 6.75 -0.54 -2.62
N PHE A 85 5.55 -0.22 -3.09
CA PHE A 85 4.86 -1.01 -4.09
C PHE A 85 4.83 -0.23 -5.39
N THR A 86 5.57 -0.72 -6.39
CA THR A 86 5.80 -0.03 -7.66
C THR A 86 4.48 0.41 -8.28
N GLY A 87 4.38 1.70 -8.62
CA GLY A 87 3.20 2.28 -9.24
C GLY A 87 2.09 2.71 -8.27
N GLN A 88 2.22 2.47 -6.96
CA GLN A 88 1.25 2.93 -5.96
C GLN A 88 1.87 3.80 -4.86
N TRP A 89 2.92 3.33 -4.19
CA TRP A 89 3.62 4.09 -3.15
C TRP A 89 5.11 3.77 -3.10
N GLY A 90 5.91 4.76 -2.68
CA GLY A 90 7.35 4.57 -2.45
C GLY A 90 7.63 3.94 -1.08
N PRO A 91 8.87 3.47 -0.83
CA PRO A 91 9.26 3.05 0.50
C PRO A 91 9.08 4.19 1.51
N GLU A 92 8.67 3.82 2.72
CA GLU A 92 8.36 4.78 3.78
C GLU A 92 8.89 4.31 5.13
N LYS A 93 9.26 5.29 5.94
CA LYS A 93 9.58 5.14 7.35
C LYS A 93 8.49 5.82 8.18
N VAL A 94 7.97 5.15 9.19
CA VAL A 94 6.98 5.69 10.12
C VAL A 94 7.56 5.72 11.51
N VAL A 95 7.53 6.90 12.13
CA VAL A 95 8.06 7.14 13.47
C VAL A 95 6.91 7.49 14.40
N PHE A 96 6.80 6.75 15.50
CA PHE A 96 5.92 7.07 16.61
C PHE A 96 6.75 7.17 17.89
N THR A 97 6.72 8.33 18.54
CA THR A 97 7.57 8.65 19.70
C THR A 97 6.94 8.26 21.04
N GLY A 98 5.80 7.57 21.03
CA GLY A 98 5.00 7.25 22.22
C GLY A 98 3.89 8.25 22.51
N THR A 99 3.84 9.38 21.80
CA THR A 99 2.80 10.41 21.94
C THR A 99 2.44 11.03 20.59
N GLY A 100 1.23 11.56 20.46
CA GLY A 100 0.75 12.17 19.22
C GLY A 100 0.41 11.13 18.15
N ASP A 101 0.39 11.57 16.90
CA ASP A 101 0.17 10.70 15.74
C ASP A 101 1.53 10.25 15.15
N PRO A 102 1.63 9.03 14.60
CA PRO A 102 2.81 8.62 13.85
C PRO A 102 3.10 9.54 12.65
N ILE A 103 4.38 9.82 12.40
CA ILE A 103 4.82 10.67 11.30
C ILE A 103 5.47 9.79 10.22
N ILE A 104 5.09 10.03 8.96
CA ILE A 104 5.58 9.29 7.79
C ILE A 104 6.68 10.11 7.08
N TYR A 105 7.77 9.43 6.74
CA TYR A 105 8.94 9.96 6.06
C TYR A 105 9.20 9.14 4.79
N PRO A 106 9.40 9.77 3.62
CA PRO A 106 9.93 9.09 2.45
C PRO A 106 11.32 8.50 2.76
N CYS A 107 11.57 7.26 2.35
CA CYS A 107 12.88 6.64 2.53
C CYS A 107 13.27 5.78 1.33
N SER A 108 14.55 5.42 1.24
CA SER A 108 15.01 4.35 0.34
C SER A 108 14.64 2.97 0.90
N GLU A 109 14.84 1.92 0.10
CA GLU A 109 14.51 0.53 0.50
C GLU A 109 15.29 0.06 1.74
N ASP A 110 16.50 0.59 1.96
CA ASP A 110 17.31 0.34 3.16
C ASP A 110 16.77 1.06 4.42
N GLY A 111 15.71 1.86 4.27
CA GLY A 111 15.11 2.64 5.34
C GLY A 111 15.81 3.98 5.61
N THR A 112 16.74 4.45 4.77
CA THR A 112 17.35 5.77 4.95
C THR A 112 16.37 6.87 4.53
N ALA A 113 16.01 7.76 5.46
CA ALA A 113 15.07 8.85 5.16
C ALA A 113 15.69 9.88 4.20
N TYR A 114 14.88 10.43 3.30
CA TYR A 114 15.30 11.51 2.42
C TYR A 114 14.26 12.62 2.35
N VAL A 115 14.66 13.74 1.73
CA VAL A 115 13.81 14.92 1.56
C VAL A 115 13.85 15.36 0.10
N ASP A 116 12.69 15.62 -0.48
CA ASP A 116 12.59 16.17 -1.83
C ASP A 116 12.80 17.70 -1.84
N ARG A 117 12.95 18.28 -3.04
CA ARG A 117 13.16 19.72 -3.22
C ARG A 117 12.01 20.55 -2.64
N ALA A 118 10.76 20.15 -2.83
CA ALA A 118 9.60 20.90 -2.37
C ALA A 118 9.55 20.97 -0.84
N LYS A 119 9.92 19.87 -0.17
CA LYS A 119 10.04 19.81 1.28
C LYS A 119 11.23 20.62 1.78
N ILE A 120 12.38 20.60 1.10
CA ILE A 120 13.53 21.48 1.41
C ILE A 120 13.10 22.95 1.36
N GLU A 121 12.40 23.36 0.30
CA GLU A 121 11.90 24.73 0.13
C GLU A 121 10.91 25.11 1.24
N THR A 122 10.05 24.17 1.65
CA THR A 122 9.10 24.36 2.76
C THR A 122 9.80 24.52 4.11
N LEU A 123 10.86 23.73 4.36
CA LEU A 123 11.64 23.79 5.60
C LEU A 123 12.51 25.05 5.68
N GLY A 124 12.86 25.64 4.53
CA GLY A 124 13.44 26.98 4.42
C GLY A 124 14.88 27.14 4.95
N SER A 125 15.47 26.10 5.53
CA SER A 125 16.85 26.12 6.01
C SER A 125 17.45 24.72 6.10
N LEU A 126 18.76 24.61 5.94
CA LEU A 126 19.48 23.35 6.14
C LEU A 126 19.35 22.83 7.58
N ALA A 127 19.27 23.73 8.56
CA ALA A 127 19.06 23.35 9.96
C ALA A 127 17.70 22.64 10.17
N ALA A 128 16.62 23.14 9.55
CA ALA A 128 15.30 22.52 9.59
C ALA A 128 15.28 21.19 8.81
N VAL A 129 16.02 21.08 7.71
CA VAL A 129 16.22 19.82 6.98
C VAL A 129 16.91 18.77 7.86
N ASN A 130 17.99 19.15 8.55
CA ASN A 130 18.67 18.22 9.44
C ASN A 130 17.76 17.79 10.61
N ALA A 131 17.04 18.73 11.23
CA ALA A 131 16.09 18.39 12.29
C ALA A 131 15.00 17.42 11.82
N TYR A 132 14.45 17.62 10.61
CA TYR A 132 13.48 16.71 10.01
C TYR A 132 14.05 15.30 9.80
N LEU A 133 15.30 15.19 9.34
CA LEU A 133 15.97 13.89 9.16
C LEU A 133 16.36 13.25 10.50
N ASP A 134 16.76 14.04 11.49
CA ASP A 134 17.06 13.55 12.86
C ASP A 134 15.80 12.99 13.53
N GLU A 135 14.63 13.62 13.32
CA GLU A 135 13.33 13.11 13.77
C GLU A 135 12.97 11.78 13.07
N ALA A 136 13.34 11.62 11.80
CA ALA A 136 13.15 10.36 11.07
C ALA A 136 14.06 9.23 11.58
N GLU A 137 15.23 9.55 12.11
CA GLU A 137 16.17 8.60 12.72
C GLU A 137 15.97 8.45 14.23
N PHE A 138 14.72 8.57 14.69
CA PHE A 138 14.35 8.45 16.09
C PHE A 138 14.96 7.17 16.74
N PRO A 139 15.82 7.33 17.77
CA PRO A 139 16.47 6.20 18.41
C PRO A 139 15.49 5.51 19.35
N VAL A 140 14.84 4.46 18.85
CA VAL A 140 13.91 3.65 19.66
C VAL A 140 14.63 3.15 20.91
N PRO A 141 14.12 3.43 22.12
CA PRO A 141 14.76 3.03 23.37
C PRO A 141 14.78 1.51 23.52
N PRO A 142 15.66 0.92 24.36
CA PRO A 142 15.66 -0.50 24.64
C PRO A 142 14.28 -1.01 25.09
N ILE A 143 13.91 -2.22 24.67
CA ILE A 143 12.71 -2.86 25.20
C ILE A 143 13.01 -3.41 26.60
N VAL A 144 12.18 -3.07 27.57
CA VAL A 144 12.31 -3.55 28.95
C VAL A 144 10.95 -3.99 29.45
N VAL A 145 10.80 -5.28 29.70
CA VAL A 145 9.58 -5.86 30.27
C VAL A 145 9.71 -5.88 31.81
N THR A 146 8.78 -5.23 32.51
CA THR A 146 8.79 -5.13 33.97
C THR A 146 7.60 -5.88 34.60
N ASP A 147 7.83 -6.48 35.75
CA ASP A 147 6.78 -7.08 36.59
C ASP A 147 5.95 -6.03 37.36
N GLU A 148 6.33 -4.75 37.30
CA GLU A 148 5.62 -3.69 38.00
C GLU A 148 4.25 -3.42 37.35
N ILE A 149 3.20 -3.56 38.15
CA ILE A 149 1.87 -3.03 37.86
C ILE A 149 1.98 -1.51 38.03
N GLY A 150 2.40 -0.81 36.97
CA GLY A 150 2.41 0.66 37.00
C GLY A 150 1.04 1.17 37.43
N GLU A 151 1.01 2.13 38.36
CA GLU A 151 -0.15 2.99 38.63
C GLU A 151 -0.40 3.88 37.40
N GLY A 152 -0.81 3.26 36.30
CA GLY A 152 -1.29 3.89 35.09
C GLY A 152 -2.56 3.15 34.75
N ALA A 153 -3.68 3.86 34.92
CA ALA A 153 -5.06 3.42 34.71
C ALA A 153 -5.20 1.98 34.18
N PHE A 154 -5.75 1.09 35.01
CA PHE A 154 -6.43 -0.10 34.53
C PHE A 154 -7.54 0.37 33.59
N ILE A 155 -7.19 0.54 32.32
CA ILE A 155 -8.15 0.49 31.24
C ILE A 155 -8.49 -1.01 31.23
N PRO A 156 -9.74 -1.41 31.49
CA PRO A 156 -10.12 -2.81 31.33
C PRO A 156 -9.68 -3.24 29.93
N PRO A 157 -9.51 -4.55 29.66
CA PRO A 157 -9.41 -4.99 28.28
C PRO A 157 -10.51 -4.26 27.56
N VAL A 158 -10.13 -3.39 26.60
CA VAL A 158 -11.09 -2.95 25.61
C VAL A 158 -11.60 -4.28 25.16
N ALA A 159 -12.86 -4.56 25.52
CA ALA A 159 -13.61 -5.42 24.66
C ALA A 159 -13.42 -4.69 23.35
N LEU A 160 -12.51 -5.22 22.53
CA LEU A 160 -12.91 -5.70 21.25
C LEU A 160 -14.29 -6.28 21.54
N ALA A 161 -15.30 -5.41 21.45
CA ALA A 161 -16.25 -5.60 20.42
C ALA A 161 -15.42 -6.28 19.34
N LYS A 162 -15.53 -7.60 19.30
CA LYS A 162 -15.96 -8.18 18.07
C LYS A 162 -17.12 -7.25 17.63
N ALA A 163 -16.80 -6.08 17.06
CA ALA A 163 -16.99 -5.87 15.66
C ALA A 163 -16.77 -7.27 15.13
N VAL A 164 -17.88 -7.99 15.04
CA VAL A 164 -18.04 -8.93 13.96
C VAL A 164 -17.40 -8.13 12.84
N HIS A 165 -16.14 -8.45 12.55
CA HIS A 165 -15.49 -7.93 11.39
C HIS A 165 -16.35 -8.60 10.35
N VAL A 166 -17.44 -7.91 10.02
CA VAL A 166 -18.09 -8.02 8.75
C VAL A 166 -16.94 -7.50 7.91
N PRO A 167 -16.13 -8.40 7.30
CA PRO A 167 -15.14 -7.91 6.37
C PRO A 167 -15.88 -6.92 5.48
N PRO A 168 -15.32 -5.72 5.24
CA PRO A 168 -15.93 -4.81 4.30
C PRO A 168 -16.30 -5.67 3.09
N PRO A 169 -17.55 -5.57 2.61
CA PRO A 169 -18.04 -6.47 1.58
C PRO A 169 -16.97 -6.53 0.50
N LEU A 170 -16.54 -7.74 0.16
CA LEU A 170 -15.50 -7.93 -0.85
C LEU A 170 -15.91 -7.10 -2.06
N GLU A 171 -15.05 -6.17 -2.46
CA GLU A 171 -15.30 -5.37 -3.63
C GLU A 171 -15.07 -6.26 -4.85
N ILE A 172 -16.18 -6.74 -5.40
CA ILE A 172 -16.19 -7.53 -6.63
C ILE A 172 -16.48 -6.58 -7.77
N ALA A 173 -15.43 -6.26 -8.51
CA ALA A 173 -15.54 -5.51 -9.75
C ALA A 173 -15.86 -6.44 -10.91
N ARG A 174 -16.83 -6.07 -11.75
CA ARG A 174 -17.08 -6.74 -13.03
C ARG A 174 -16.17 -6.14 -14.10
N ILE A 175 -15.65 -7.01 -14.96
CA ILE A 175 -14.82 -6.65 -16.11
C ILE A 175 -15.61 -6.94 -17.38
N LEU A 176 -15.75 -5.94 -18.25
CA LEU A 176 -16.23 -6.12 -19.61
C LEU A 176 -15.07 -6.58 -20.49
N VAL A 177 -15.15 -7.77 -21.07
CA VAL A 177 -14.13 -8.25 -22.01
C VAL A 177 -14.57 -7.90 -23.43
N LEU A 178 -13.71 -7.26 -24.20
CA LEU A 178 -13.94 -6.87 -25.59
C LEU A 178 -12.76 -7.29 -26.46
N GLY A 179 -13.04 -7.67 -27.71
CA GLY A 179 -12.01 -7.87 -28.72
C GLY A 179 -11.24 -6.57 -29.01
N THR A 180 -9.90 -6.61 -29.12
CA THR A 180 -9.10 -5.45 -29.57
C THR A 180 -9.46 -4.98 -30.97
N VAL A 181 -10.16 -5.81 -31.76
CA VAL A 181 -10.78 -5.43 -33.04
C VAL A 181 -11.69 -4.21 -32.90
N HIS A 182 -12.24 -3.94 -31.71
CA HIS A 182 -13.05 -2.74 -31.45
C HIS A 182 -12.25 -1.47 -31.15
N MET A 183 -10.93 -1.55 -31.20
CA MET A 183 -10.01 -0.44 -31.02
C MET A 183 -9.17 -0.25 -32.28
N SER A 184 -9.02 0.98 -32.75
CA SER A 184 -8.18 1.24 -33.91
C SER A 184 -6.69 1.04 -33.58
N PRO A 185 -5.85 0.58 -34.54
CA PRO A 185 -4.40 0.46 -34.31
C PRO A 185 -3.72 1.78 -33.91
N ALA A 186 -4.24 2.92 -34.41
CA ALA A 186 -3.77 4.25 -34.03
C ALA A 186 -4.10 4.56 -32.56
N THR A 187 -5.33 4.31 -32.10
CA THR A 187 -5.69 4.44 -30.68
C THR A 187 -4.81 3.53 -29.81
N ALA A 188 -4.62 2.28 -30.23
CA ALA A 188 -3.78 1.32 -29.54
C ALA A 188 -2.31 1.75 -29.38
N THR A 189 -1.74 2.35 -30.42
CA THR A 189 -0.31 2.71 -30.46
C THR A 189 -0.05 4.09 -29.89
N ASP A 190 -0.88 5.07 -30.23
CA ASP A 190 -0.61 6.48 -29.99
C ASP A 190 -1.39 7.05 -28.80
N TRP A 191 -2.53 6.46 -28.45
CA TRP A 191 -3.41 7.00 -27.41
C TRP A 191 -3.41 6.17 -26.13
N MET A 192 -3.52 4.84 -26.22
CA MET A 192 -3.57 3.95 -25.04
C MET A 192 -2.36 4.10 -24.10
N PRO A 193 -1.09 4.22 -24.58
CA PRO A 193 0.06 4.46 -23.71
C PRO A 193 0.04 5.82 -23.01
N HIS A 194 -0.81 6.74 -23.48
CA HIS A 194 -0.95 8.10 -22.98
C HIS A 194 -2.35 8.38 -22.43
N CYS A 195 -3.12 7.32 -22.16
CA CYS A 195 -4.46 7.43 -21.59
C CYS A 195 -4.40 8.30 -20.31
N PRO A 196 -5.27 9.33 -20.17
CA PRO A 196 -5.18 10.26 -19.05
C PRO A 196 -5.70 9.67 -17.72
N TRP A 197 -6.14 8.41 -17.70
CA TRP A 197 -6.55 7.68 -16.51
C TRP A 197 -6.01 6.25 -16.52
N THR A 198 -6.32 5.50 -15.46
CA THR A 198 -5.84 4.15 -15.20
C THR A 198 -6.08 3.20 -16.39
N CYS A 199 -4.98 2.88 -17.07
CA CYS A 199 -4.93 1.97 -18.20
C CYS A 199 -3.58 1.26 -18.19
N PHE A 200 -3.58 -0.07 -18.27
CA PHE A 200 -2.40 -0.92 -18.17
C PHE A 200 -2.24 -1.76 -19.42
N ASP A 201 -1.00 -1.87 -19.88
CA ASP A 201 -0.61 -2.82 -20.92
C ASP A 201 -0.65 -4.26 -20.37
N LYS A 202 -1.09 -5.22 -21.17
CA LYS A 202 -1.08 -6.66 -20.85
C LYS A 202 0.14 -7.36 -21.48
N ASP A 203 1.16 -6.57 -21.81
CA ASP A 203 2.39 -6.93 -22.53
C ASP A 203 2.12 -7.44 -23.95
N ASP A 204 1.86 -8.74 -24.11
CA ASP A 204 1.81 -9.38 -25.43
C ASP A 204 0.57 -8.98 -26.23
N TYR A 205 -0.62 -9.01 -25.61
CA TYR A 205 -1.88 -8.72 -26.28
C TYR A 205 -2.90 -8.12 -25.32
N GLY A 206 -3.27 -6.86 -25.58
CA GLY A 206 -4.40 -6.22 -24.92
C GLY A 206 -4.06 -5.23 -23.82
N TRP A 207 -5.11 -4.74 -23.16
CA TRP A 207 -5.02 -3.72 -22.11
C TRP A 207 -6.12 -3.91 -21.06
N PHE A 208 -5.83 -3.52 -19.83
CA PHE A 208 -6.84 -3.29 -18.79
C PHE A 208 -7.09 -1.80 -18.65
N MET A 209 -8.34 -1.36 -18.81
CA MET A 209 -8.73 0.04 -18.68
C MET A 209 -9.80 0.19 -17.60
N HIS A 210 -9.58 1.11 -16.66
CA HIS A 210 -10.60 1.48 -15.69
C HIS A 210 -11.73 2.27 -16.37
N VAL A 211 -12.97 1.99 -15.99
CA VAL A 211 -14.14 2.73 -16.44
C VAL A 211 -14.24 4.00 -15.61
N GLY A 212 -13.60 5.09 -16.07
CA GLY A 212 -13.55 6.35 -15.32
C GLY A 212 -14.94 6.93 -14.99
N ASP A 213 -15.13 7.36 -13.75
CA ASP A 213 -16.38 8.00 -13.30
C ASP A 213 -16.44 9.48 -13.66
N ASP A 214 -15.29 10.12 -13.87
CA ASP A 214 -15.21 11.53 -14.25
C ASP A 214 -15.53 11.73 -15.73
N VAL A 215 -16.77 12.13 -15.99
CA VAL A 215 -17.28 12.45 -17.33
C VAL A 215 -16.49 13.58 -17.99
N GLY A 216 -15.94 14.53 -17.22
CA GLY A 216 -15.12 15.62 -17.76
C GLY A 216 -13.82 15.13 -18.37
N ILE A 217 -13.31 13.98 -17.89
CA ILE A 217 -12.13 13.32 -18.44
C ILE A 217 -12.53 12.35 -19.56
N THR A 218 -13.53 11.48 -19.34
CA THR A 218 -13.89 10.43 -20.30
C THR A 218 -14.56 10.98 -21.56
N GLU A 219 -15.21 12.15 -21.49
CA GLU A 219 -15.85 12.80 -22.64
C GLU A 219 -15.04 13.96 -23.24
N ALA A 220 -13.77 14.13 -22.83
CA ALA A 220 -12.92 15.17 -23.37
C ALA A 220 -12.70 15.00 -24.89
N GLU A 221 -12.48 16.11 -25.61
CA GLU A 221 -12.35 16.15 -27.08
C GLU A 221 -11.26 15.20 -27.62
N GLY A 222 -10.21 14.97 -26.83
CA GLY A 222 -9.09 14.09 -27.18
C GLY A 222 -9.33 12.60 -26.94
N VAL A 223 -10.51 12.18 -26.45
CA VAL A 223 -10.81 10.76 -26.20
C VAL A 223 -11.39 10.10 -27.47
N PRO A 224 -10.76 9.03 -28.00
CA PRO A 224 -11.26 8.31 -29.16
C PRO A 224 -12.70 7.83 -28.96
N LEU A 225 -13.48 7.87 -30.05
CA LEU A 225 -14.91 7.57 -29.99
C LEU A 225 -15.17 6.12 -29.57
N GLU A 226 -14.34 5.19 -30.05
CA GLU A 226 -14.41 3.77 -29.69
C GLU A 226 -14.19 3.52 -28.19
N ILE A 227 -13.30 4.30 -27.55
CA ILE A 227 -13.06 4.23 -26.10
C ILE A 227 -14.25 4.78 -25.33
N ARG A 228 -14.81 5.92 -25.76
CA ARG A 228 -16.02 6.50 -25.16
C ARG A 228 -17.20 5.54 -25.25
N SER A 229 -17.44 4.96 -26.41
CA SER A 229 -18.53 4.00 -26.61
C SER A 229 -18.36 2.76 -25.73
N ALA A 230 -17.14 2.22 -25.63
CA ALA A 230 -16.86 1.09 -24.76
C ALA A 230 -17.08 1.41 -23.27
N ILE A 231 -16.70 2.62 -22.82
CA ILE A 231 -16.99 3.11 -21.46
C ILE A 231 -18.50 3.19 -21.20
N HIS A 232 -19.28 3.71 -22.14
CA HIS A 232 -20.73 3.77 -21.99
C HIS A 232 -21.37 2.38 -21.86
N ILE A 233 -20.90 1.42 -22.66
CA ILE A 233 -21.35 0.03 -22.59
C ILE A 233 -20.94 -0.57 -21.24
N ALA A 234 -19.70 -0.39 -20.81
CA ALA A 234 -19.22 -0.90 -19.52
C ALA A 234 -20.02 -0.31 -18.34
N LYS A 235 -20.31 1.00 -18.35
CA LYS A 235 -21.18 1.65 -17.36
C LYS A 235 -22.60 1.08 -17.37
N ARG A 236 -23.19 0.88 -18.56
CA ARG A 236 -24.52 0.26 -18.70
C ARG A 236 -24.55 -1.15 -18.12
N GLU A 237 -23.51 -1.94 -18.36
CA GLU A 237 -23.38 -3.31 -17.87
C GLU A 237 -22.90 -3.39 -16.41
N ASN A 238 -22.69 -2.26 -15.73
CA ASN A 238 -22.18 -2.18 -14.37
C ASN A 238 -20.80 -2.87 -14.19
N CYS A 239 -19.91 -2.60 -15.15
CA CYS A 239 -18.51 -3.01 -15.13
C CYS A 239 -17.63 -1.84 -14.70
N ALA A 240 -16.65 -2.12 -13.83
CA ALA A 240 -15.66 -1.13 -13.38
C ALA A 240 -14.39 -1.15 -14.24
N TRP A 241 -14.21 -2.20 -15.05
CA TRP A 241 -13.05 -2.37 -15.92
C TRP A 241 -13.46 -2.85 -17.30
N ILE A 242 -12.63 -2.53 -18.29
CA ILE A 242 -12.65 -3.09 -19.63
C ILE A 242 -11.34 -3.84 -19.84
N MET A 243 -11.42 -5.10 -20.27
CA MET A 243 -10.29 -5.86 -20.78
C MET A 243 -10.39 -5.91 -22.30
N TRP A 244 -9.45 -5.25 -22.96
CA TRP A 244 -9.25 -5.37 -24.40
C TRP A 244 -8.36 -6.58 -24.63
N ASP A 245 -8.88 -7.65 -25.25
CA ASP A 245 -8.12 -8.87 -25.53
C ASP A 245 -8.16 -9.20 -27.03
N CYS A 246 -7.08 -9.78 -27.58
CA CYS A 246 -7.03 -10.04 -29.02
C CYS A 246 -8.03 -11.11 -29.48
N ASP A 247 -8.41 -12.01 -28.57
CA ASP A 247 -9.42 -13.05 -28.74
C ASP A 247 -10.73 -12.74 -27.99
N GLY A 248 -10.88 -11.51 -27.50
CA GLY A 248 -12.07 -11.04 -26.83
C GLY A 248 -13.30 -11.01 -27.75
N PRO A 249 -14.52 -11.04 -27.18
CA PRO A 249 -15.75 -11.12 -27.95
C PRO A 249 -16.01 -9.82 -28.74
N GLN A 250 -16.63 -10.00 -29.91
CA GLN A 250 -17.12 -8.92 -30.74
C GLN A 250 -18.57 -8.58 -30.38
N ILE A 251 -18.92 -7.30 -30.39
CA ILE A 251 -20.27 -6.80 -30.14
C ILE A 251 -20.68 -5.80 -31.23
N ASP A 252 -21.94 -5.89 -31.66
CA ASP A 252 -22.48 -5.09 -32.78
C ASP A 252 -22.54 -3.57 -32.49
N GLU A 253 -22.41 -3.18 -31.22
CA GLU A 253 -22.51 -1.79 -30.77
C GLU A 253 -21.21 -0.99 -30.94
N LEU A 254 -20.09 -1.66 -31.19
CA LEU A 254 -18.78 -1.04 -31.36
C LEU A 254 -18.28 -1.20 -32.80
N PRO A 255 -17.58 -0.19 -33.34
CA PRO A 255 -16.95 -0.33 -34.65
C PRO A 255 -15.90 -1.43 -34.63
N GLU A 256 -15.65 -2.05 -35.78
CA GLU A 256 -14.56 -3.00 -35.97
C GLU A 256 -13.46 -2.37 -36.83
N PHE A 257 -12.21 -2.63 -36.50
CA PHE A 257 -11.04 -2.13 -37.19
C PHE A 257 -10.19 -3.29 -37.69
N ASP A 258 -9.62 -3.13 -38.88
CA ASP A 258 -8.68 -4.08 -39.45
C ASP A 258 -7.29 -3.91 -38.82
N TRP A 259 -6.80 -4.98 -38.18
CA TRP A 259 -5.47 -5.05 -37.55
C TRP A 259 -4.43 -5.77 -38.42
N ASP A 260 -4.82 -6.36 -39.55
CA ASP A 260 -3.95 -7.20 -40.40
C ASP A 260 -2.79 -6.39 -41.04
N GLN A 261 -2.87 -5.06 -41.03
CA GLN A 261 -1.84 -4.17 -41.58
C GLN A 261 -0.86 -3.63 -40.54
N HIS A 262 -1.16 -3.76 -39.24
CA HIS A 262 -0.37 -3.21 -38.13
C HIS A 262 -0.45 -4.10 -36.87
N PRO A 263 0.10 -5.33 -36.90
CA PRO A 263 0.17 -6.16 -35.70
C PRO A 263 1.04 -5.47 -34.66
N ARG A 264 0.58 -5.48 -33.39
CA ARG A 264 1.39 -5.03 -32.26
C ARG A 264 2.65 -5.90 -32.24
N ALA A 265 3.81 -5.32 -32.48
CA ALA A 265 5.05 -6.06 -32.51
C ALA A 265 5.29 -6.64 -31.12
N SER A 266 5.33 -7.96 -31.01
CA SER A 266 5.80 -8.66 -29.82
C SER A 266 7.28 -8.26 -29.62
N THR A 267 7.55 -7.40 -28.64
CA THR A 267 8.93 -7.10 -28.19
C THR A 267 9.39 -8.11 -27.17
#